data_AF-A0A2N1MEZ8-F1
#
_entry.id   AF-A0A2N1MEZ8-F1
#
_cell.length_a   1.000
_cell.length_b   1.000
_cell.length_c   1.000
_cell.angle_alpha   90.00
_cell.angle_beta   90.00
_cell.angle_gamma   90.00
#
_symmetry.space_group_name_H-M   'P 1'
#
loop_
_entity.id
_entity.type
_entity.pdbx_description
1 polymer ?
#
loop_
_entity_poly.entity_id
_entity_poly.type
_entity_poly.pdbx_seq_one_letter_code
_entity_poly.pdbx_strand_id
1 'polypeptide(L)'
;MTPRRKQKINNIILWQVIQQIIDELNLQVHFTKVKAHSGIEYNEIADKLAKDGCDSGRIILISPKGIKAQKGYIMFNNDTIIDRNIRKTLKKPINFQNIKRQISLKPLHTLKTFTTNHIINWEFSQLWINHNPFQKATNESYSKHVSWRIKCSNYALPTLDALNRNYPDILNGYDTYFLCSVAPESNEHFWT
;
A
#
# COMPACT_ATOMS: atom_id res chain seq x y z
N MET A 1 12.68 -16.57 -15.46
CA MET A 1 12.08 -15.44 -14.69
C MET A 1 11.69 -15.91 -13.29
N THR A 2 12.01 -15.18 -12.21
CA THR A 2 11.74 -15.66 -10.84
C THR A 2 10.24 -15.70 -10.51
N PRO A 3 9.77 -16.57 -9.57
CA PRO A 3 8.36 -16.63 -9.17
C PRO A 3 7.78 -15.27 -8.74
N ARG A 4 8.58 -14.48 -8.01
CA ARG A 4 8.21 -13.12 -7.59
C ARG A 4 8.00 -12.16 -8.77
N ARG A 5 8.78 -12.29 -9.84
CA ARG A 5 8.61 -11.46 -11.05
C ARG A 5 7.36 -11.88 -11.83
N LYS A 6 7.06 -13.18 -11.90
CA LYS A 6 5.84 -13.71 -12.54
C LYS A 6 4.56 -13.13 -11.92
N GLN A 7 4.48 -13.05 -10.59
CA GLN A 7 3.32 -12.46 -9.88
C GLN A 7 3.09 -10.95 -10.12
N LYS A 8 4.01 -10.26 -10.81
CA LYS A 8 3.81 -8.85 -11.19
C LYS A 8 3.12 -8.68 -12.53
N ILE A 9 3.00 -9.75 -13.32
CA ILE A 9 2.34 -9.77 -14.62
C ILE A 9 0.83 -9.69 -14.41
N ASN A 10 0.13 -8.93 -15.26
CA ASN A 10 -1.32 -8.90 -15.26
C ASN A 10 -1.86 -10.18 -15.91
N ASN A 11 -2.98 -10.68 -15.41
CA ASN A 11 -3.61 -11.90 -15.88
C ASN A 11 -2.71 -13.13 -15.70
N ILE A 12 -1.97 -13.20 -14.58
CA ILE A 12 -0.95 -14.24 -14.35
C ILE A 12 -1.59 -15.63 -14.24
N ILE A 13 -2.82 -15.73 -13.73
CA ILE A 13 -3.55 -16.99 -13.67
C ILE A 13 -3.79 -17.51 -15.09
N LEU A 14 -4.26 -16.66 -16.02
CA LEU A 14 -4.43 -17.03 -17.43
C LEU A 14 -3.11 -17.51 -18.06
N TRP A 15 -2.01 -16.77 -17.84
CA TRP A 15 -0.69 -17.17 -18.35
C TRP A 15 -0.21 -18.51 -17.81
N GLN A 16 -0.46 -18.80 -16.53
CA GLN A 16 -0.09 -20.07 -15.94
C GLN A 16 -0.93 -21.23 -16.49
N VAL A 17 -2.21 -21.00 -16.79
CA VAL A 17 -3.05 -22.01 -17.47
C VAL A 17 -2.52 -22.30 -18.85
N ILE A 18 -2.21 -21.28 -19.65
CA ILE A 18 -1.64 -21.48 -21.00
C ILE A 18 -0.36 -22.30 -20.91
N GLN A 19 0.54 -21.96 -19.98
CA GLN A 19 1.77 -22.72 -19.78
C GLN A 19 1.49 -24.17 -19.36
N GLN A 20 0.57 -24.39 -18.43
CA GLN A 20 0.21 -25.73 -17.97
C GLN A 20 -0.38 -26.58 -19.12
N ILE A 21 -1.23 -26.01 -19.97
CA ILE A 21 -1.78 -26.70 -21.14
C ILE A 21 -0.67 -27.10 -22.13
N ILE A 22 0.25 -26.17 -22.42
CA ILE A 22 1.39 -26.43 -23.31
C ILE A 22 2.24 -27.59 -22.75
N ASP A 23 2.54 -27.55 -21.46
CA ASP A 23 3.37 -28.55 -20.79
C ASP A 23 2.66 -29.92 -20.70
N GLU A 24 1.37 -29.95 -20.36
CA GLU A 24 0.59 -31.19 -20.19
C GLU A 24 0.29 -31.90 -21.51
N LEU A 25 0.09 -31.13 -22.59
CA LEU A 25 -0.17 -31.66 -23.93
C LEU A 25 1.10 -31.79 -24.79
N ASN A 26 2.27 -31.46 -24.24
CA ASN A 26 3.57 -31.49 -24.93
C ASN A 26 3.54 -30.74 -26.28
N LEU A 27 2.98 -29.52 -26.29
CA LEU A 27 2.77 -28.74 -27.51
C LEU A 27 4.04 -27.97 -27.91
N GLN A 28 4.36 -28.00 -29.20
CA GLN A 28 5.32 -27.06 -29.79
C GLN A 28 4.58 -25.85 -30.35
N VAL A 29 4.79 -24.68 -29.74
CA VAL A 29 4.07 -23.43 -30.10
C VAL A 29 4.99 -22.48 -30.87
N HIS A 30 4.51 -22.01 -32.02
CA HIS A 30 5.16 -20.96 -32.81
C HIS A 30 4.24 -19.74 -32.87
N PHE A 31 4.79 -18.54 -32.65
CA PHE A 31 4.02 -17.30 -32.67
C PHE A 31 4.21 -16.57 -34.00
N THR A 32 3.12 -16.44 -34.76
CA THR A 32 3.08 -15.66 -36.00
C THR A 32 2.15 -14.47 -35.80
N LYS A 33 2.70 -13.26 -35.92
CA LYS A 33 1.89 -12.04 -35.85
C LYS A 33 1.25 -11.76 -37.21
N VAL A 34 -0.06 -11.58 -37.24
CA VAL A 34 -0.83 -11.24 -38.44
C VAL A 34 -1.52 -9.88 -38.29
N LYS A 35 -1.82 -9.23 -39.41
CA LYS A 35 -2.57 -7.96 -39.42
C LYS A 35 -4.07 -8.26 -39.35
N ALA A 36 -4.79 -7.58 -38.47
CA ALA A 36 -6.26 -7.68 -38.42
C ALA A 36 -6.89 -7.17 -39.72
N HIS A 37 -8.02 -7.77 -40.12
CA HIS A 37 -8.77 -7.41 -41.33
C HIS A 37 -7.92 -7.39 -42.60
N SER A 38 -7.00 -8.35 -42.71
CA SER A 38 -6.11 -8.49 -43.87
C SER A 38 -6.59 -9.54 -44.88
N GLY A 39 -7.76 -10.15 -44.62
CA GLY A 39 -8.34 -11.18 -45.49
C GLY A 39 -7.73 -12.57 -45.29
N ILE A 40 -6.96 -12.79 -44.21
CA ILE A 40 -6.45 -14.12 -43.84
C ILE A 40 -7.62 -14.94 -43.27
N GLU A 41 -8.12 -15.90 -44.05
CA GLU A 41 -9.34 -16.67 -43.78
C GLU A 41 -9.51 -17.11 -42.32
N TYR A 42 -8.57 -17.89 -41.78
CA TYR A 42 -8.68 -18.40 -40.41
C TYR A 42 -8.59 -17.32 -39.33
N ASN A 43 -7.89 -16.22 -39.60
CA ASN A 43 -7.86 -15.09 -38.67
C ASN A 43 -9.20 -14.34 -38.68
N GLU A 44 -9.80 -14.12 -39.84
CA GLU A 44 -11.14 -13.50 -39.93
C GLU A 44 -12.22 -14.37 -39.28
N ILE A 45 -12.13 -15.71 -39.44
CA ILE A 45 -13.01 -16.65 -38.73
C ILE A 45 -12.85 -16.52 -37.21
N ALA A 46 -11.61 -16.51 -36.71
CA ALA A 46 -11.33 -16.36 -35.29
C ALA A 46 -11.82 -15.03 -34.71
N ASP A 47 -11.64 -13.92 -35.45
CA ASP A 47 -12.11 -12.59 -35.06
C ASP A 47 -13.64 -12.52 -35.00
N LYS A 48 -14.33 -13.08 -36.01
CA LYS A 48 -15.78 -13.19 -36.03
C LYS A 48 -16.30 -13.99 -34.82
N LEU A 49 -15.72 -15.16 -34.55
CA LEU A 49 -16.12 -15.99 -33.40
C LEU A 49 -15.87 -15.29 -32.06
N ALA A 50 -14.75 -14.55 -31.92
CA ALA A 50 -14.47 -13.77 -30.72
C ALA A 50 -15.50 -12.65 -30.53
N LYS A 51 -15.91 -11.98 -31.61
CA LYS A 51 -16.93 -10.92 -31.59
C LYS A 51 -18.31 -11.48 -31.23
N ASP A 52 -18.73 -12.58 -31.86
CA ASP A 52 -19.99 -13.25 -31.55
C ASP A 52 -20.02 -13.74 -30.09
N GLY A 53 -18.86 -14.13 -29.56
CA GLY A 53 -18.69 -14.53 -28.16
C GLY A 53 -18.84 -13.39 -27.15
N CYS A 54 -18.62 -12.13 -27.52
CA CYS A 54 -18.79 -10.99 -26.61
C CYS A 54 -20.24 -10.81 -26.15
N ASP A 55 -21.21 -11.17 -27.00
CA ASP A 55 -22.64 -11.07 -26.71
C ASP A 55 -23.19 -12.35 -26.06
N SER A 56 -22.35 -13.36 -25.86
CA SER A 56 -22.72 -14.62 -25.22
C SER A 56 -22.87 -14.45 -23.71
N GLY A 57 -23.97 -14.94 -23.14
CA GLY A 57 -24.16 -15.02 -21.68
C GLY A 57 -23.31 -16.09 -20.99
N ARG A 58 -22.53 -16.90 -21.74
CA ARG A 58 -21.68 -17.96 -21.19
C ARG A 58 -20.26 -17.46 -20.97
N ILE A 59 -19.84 -17.42 -19.70
CA ILE A 59 -18.50 -17.01 -19.30
C ILE A 59 -17.66 -18.24 -18.95
N ILE A 60 -16.44 -18.30 -19.48
CA ILE A 60 -15.44 -19.29 -19.06
C ILE A 60 -14.70 -18.75 -17.84
N LEU A 61 -14.86 -19.41 -16.70
CA LEU A 61 -14.17 -19.07 -15.45
C LEU A 61 -12.99 -20.01 -15.22
N ILE A 62 -11.81 -19.43 -15.04
CA ILE A 62 -10.59 -20.18 -14.69
C ILE A 62 -10.50 -20.28 -13.17
N SER A 63 -10.59 -21.51 -12.66
CA SER A 63 -10.36 -21.77 -11.24
C SER A 63 -8.86 -21.78 -10.91
N PRO A 64 -8.36 -20.88 -10.04
CA PRO A 64 -6.94 -20.86 -9.67
C PRO A 64 -6.51 -22.12 -8.92
N LYS A 65 -7.46 -22.85 -8.32
CA LYS A 65 -7.21 -24.10 -7.59
C LYS A 65 -6.71 -25.23 -8.50
N GLY A 66 -7.05 -25.19 -9.79
CA GLY A 66 -6.62 -26.19 -10.77
C GLY A 66 -5.20 -25.96 -11.30
N ILE A 67 -4.57 -24.82 -10.95
CA ILE A 67 -3.30 -24.40 -11.52
C ILE A 67 -2.16 -24.80 -10.60
N LYS A 68 -1.33 -25.75 -11.04
CA LYS A 68 -0.20 -26.29 -10.23
C LYS A 68 0.79 -25.22 -9.79
N ALA A 69 1.02 -24.21 -10.62
CA ALA A 69 1.95 -23.12 -10.34
C ALA A 69 1.38 -22.07 -9.34
N GLN A 70 0.08 -22.06 -9.09
CA GLN A 70 -0.59 -21.04 -8.29
C GLN A 70 -0.68 -21.47 -6.81
N LYS A 71 0.18 -20.88 -5.96
CA LYS A 71 0.23 -21.21 -4.53
C LYS A 71 -0.83 -20.51 -3.67
N GLY A 72 -1.49 -19.48 -4.20
CA GLY A 72 -2.49 -18.71 -3.48
C GLY A 72 -2.99 -17.54 -4.31
N TYR A 73 -4.23 -17.15 -4.08
CA TYR A 73 -4.89 -16.05 -4.79
C TYR A 73 -5.73 -15.25 -3.79
N ILE A 74 -6.14 -14.05 -4.19
CA ILE A 74 -6.98 -13.18 -3.36
C ILE A 74 -8.26 -12.89 -4.13
N MET A 75 -9.36 -12.87 -3.41
CA MET A 75 -10.67 -12.49 -3.93
C MET A 75 -11.09 -11.18 -3.30
N PHE A 76 -11.64 -10.29 -4.13
CA PHE A 76 -12.45 -9.17 -3.67
C PHE A 76 -13.87 -9.67 -3.45
N ASN A 77 -14.54 -9.22 -2.38
CA ASN A 77 -15.94 -9.51 -2.05
C ASN A 77 -16.40 -10.98 -2.18
N ASN A 78 -15.49 -11.95 -2.03
CA ASN A 78 -15.75 -13.37 -2.30
C ASN A 78 -16.34 -13.67 -3.69
N ASP A 79 -16.20 -12.75 -4.65
CA ASP A 79 -16.75 -12.88 -6.01
C ASP A 79 -15.65 -12.78 -7.10
N THR A 80 -14.69 -11.88 -6.92
CA THR A 80 -13.80 -11.46 -8.01
C THR A 80 -12.36 -11.80 -7.68
N ILE A 81 -11.75 -12.69 -8.46
CA ILE A 81 -10.34 -13.02 -8.31
C ILE A 81 -9.48 -11.83 -8.76
N ILE A 82 -8.54 -11.41 -7.92
CA ILE A 82 -7.58 -10.34 -8.23
C ILE A 82 -6.41 -10.95 -9.02
N ASP A 83 -6.55 -10.99 -10.34
CA ASP A 83 -5.52 -11.51 -11.25
C ASP A 83 -4.61 -10.42 -11.83
N ARG A 84 -4.00 -9.65 -10.93
CA ARG A 84 -3.02 -8.60 -11.29
C ARG A 84 -1.99 -8.51 -10.19
N ASN A 85 -1.07 -7.55 -10.28
CA ASN A 85 -0.05 -7.35 -9.25
C ASN A 85 -0.69 -7.06 -7.87
N ILE A 86 -0.84 -8.12 -7.07
CA ILE A 86 -1.53 -8.11 -5.78
C ILE A 86 -0.98 -7.03 -4.86
N ARG A 87 0.36 -6.89 -4.78
CA ARG A 87 1.01 -5.90 -3.91
C ARG A 87 0.66 -4.48 -4.31
N LYS A 88 0.63 -4.18 -5.61
CA LYS A 88 0.23 -2.86 -6.11
C LYS A 88 -1.26 -2.62 -5.85
N THR A 89 -2.11 -3.61 -6.13
CA THR A 89 -3.57 -3.50 -5.91
C THR A 89 -3.90 -3.24 -4.45
N LEU A 90 -3.28 -3.98 -3.53
CA LEU A 90 -3.57 -3.86 -2.10
C LEU A 90 -2.85 -2.71 -1.40
N LYS A 91 -1.93 -2.01 -2.07
CA LYS A 91 -1.14 -0.93 -1.46
C LYS A 91 -2.02 0.14 -0.82
N LYS A 92 -3.03 0.65 -1.55
CA LYS A 92 -3.92 1.71 -1.06
C LYS A 92 -4.80 1.21 0.11
N PRO A 93 -5.56 0.10 0.00
CA PRO A 93 -6.34 -0.43 1.11
C PRO A 93 -5.52 -0.72 2.37
N ILE A 94 -4.36 -1.35 2.22
CA ILE A 94 -3.47 -1.67 3.36
C ILE A 94 -2.99 -0.38 4.03
N ASN A 95 -2.55 0.61 3.25
CA ASN A 95 -2.12 1.90 3.78
C ASN A 95 -3.26 2.61 4.53
N PHE A 96 -4.47 2.59 3.99
CA PHE A 96 -5.64 3.16 4.65
C PHE A 96 -5.92 2.48 5.99
N GLN A 97 -5.93 1.15 6.03
CA GLN A 97 -6.13 0.41 7.30
C GLN A 97 -5.02 0.70 8.31
N ASN A 98 -3.76 0.81 7.87
CA ASN A 98 -2.65 1.16 8.73
C ASN A 98 -2.82 2.55 9.33
N ILE A 99 -3.15 3.55 8.52
CA ILE A 99 -3.39 4.93 9.00
C ILE A 99 -4.59 4.97 9.94
N LYS A 100 -5.70 4.31 9.60
CA LYS A 100 -6.89 4.22 10.46
C LYS A 100 -6.55 3.64 11.83
N ARG A 101 -5.78 2.55 11.87
CA ARG A 101 -5.33 1.91 13.11
C ARG A 101 -4.42 2.84 13.91
N GLN A 102 -3.46 3.48 13.25
CA GLN A 102 -2.52 4.40 13.89
C GLN A 102 -3.25 5.59 14.53
N ILE A 103 -4.08 6.29 13.76
CA ILE A 103 -4.83 7.47 14.24
C ILE A 103 -5.85 7.10 15.34
N SER A 104 -6.26 5.83 15.43
CA SER A 104 -7.15 5.37 16.50
C SER A 104 -6.44 5.15 17.85
N LEU A 105 -5.11 5.26 17.92
CA LEU A 105 -4.37 5.18 19.18
C LEU A 105 -4.69 6.38 20.08
N LYS A 106 -4.82 6.15 21.39
CA LYS A 106 -5.16 7.20 22.38
C LYS A 106 -4.28 8.46 22.27
N PRO A 107 -2.94 8.37 22.15
CA PRO A 107 -2.08 9.56 22.05
C PRO A 107 -2.35 10.41 20.80
N LEU A 108 -2.98 9.84 19.76
CA LEU A 108 -3.28 10.51 18.50
C LEU A 108 -4.75 10.94 18.41
N HIS A 109 -5.49 10.97 19.52
CA HIS A 109 -6.89 11.38 19.51
C HIS A 109 -7.06 12.80 18.96
N THR A 110 -6.21 13.75 19.35
CA THR A 110 -6.23 15.12 18.83
C THR A 110 -5.99 15.15 17.32
N LEU A 111 -5.01 14.38 16.83
CA LEU A 111 -4.77 14.21 15.40
C LEU A 111 -6.01 13.63 14.68
N LYS A 112 -6.67 12.64 15.29
CA LYS A 112 -7.92 12.06 14.76
C LYS A 112 -9.00 13.12 14.60
N THR A 113 -9.26 13.90 15.64
CA THR A 113 -10.24 15.00 15.61
C THR A 113 -9.91 16.02 14.53
N PHE A 114 -8.65 16.44 14.42
CA PHE A 114 -8.23 17.39 13.38
C PHE A 114 -8.38 16.82 11.97
N THR A 115 -8.17 15.51 11.81
CA THR A 115 -8.38 14.81 10.55
C THR A 115 -9.85 14.75 10.15
N THR A 116 -10.72 14.36 11.09
CA THR A 116 -12.16 14.22 10.84
C THR A 116 -12.84 15.56 10.62
N ASN A 117 -12.33 16.62 11.25
CA ASN A 117 -12.84 17.98 11.10
C ASN A 117 -12.22 18.72 9.91
N HIS A 118 -11.44 18.04 9.06
CA HIS A 118 -10.78 18.62 7.89
C HIS A 118 -9.88 19.83 8.20
N ILE A 119 -9.33 19.90 9.41
CA ILE A 119 -8.41 20.97 9.84
C ILE A 119 -7.04 20.77 9.17
N ILE A 120 -6.65 19.52 8.94
CA ILE A 120 -5.35 19.18 8.34
C ILE A 120 -5.49 19.04 6.83
N ASN A 121 -4.73 19.85 6.09
CA ASN A 121 -4.48 19.60 4.69
C ASN A 121 -3.42 18.49 4.53
N TRP A 122 -3.86 17.27 4.26
CA TRP A 122 -2.99 16.10 4.16
C TRP A 122 -2.03 16.15 2.97
N GLU A 123 -2.41 16.81 1.87
CA GLU A 123 -1.56 16.96 0.69
C GLU A 123 -0.33 17.82 1.01
N PHE A 124 -0.56 19.02 1.57
CA PHE A 124 0.55 19.88 2.00
C PHE A 124 1.31 19.31 3.20
N SER A 125 0.64 18.61 4.12
CA SER A 125 1.32 17.95 5.24
C SER A 125 2.29 16.88 4.76
N GLN A 126 1.91 16.10 3.73
CA GLN A 126 2.80 15.12 3.13
C GLN A 126 4.01 15.79 2.45
N LEU A 127 3.79 16.89 1.72
CA LEU A 127 4.89 17.65 1.10
C LEU A 127 5.83 18.21 2.16
N TRP A 128 5.28 18.81 3.21
CA TRP A 128 6.07 19.27 4.35
C TRP A 128 6.87 18.10 4.90
N ILE A 129 6.24 17.01 5.38
CA ILE A 129 6.87 15.81 5.97
C ILE A 129 8.10 15.32 5.18
N ASN A 130 8.02 15.33 3.84
CA ASN A 130 9.10 14.84 2.99
C ASN A 130 10.13 15.90 2.58
N HIS A 131 9.89 17.18 2.85
CA HIS A 131 10.83 18.25 2.54
C HIS A 131 12.14 18.07 3.32
N ASN A 132 13.26 18.15 2.60
CA ASN A 132 14.61 18.19 3.15
C ASN A 132 15.13 19.64 3.09
N PRO A 133 15.21 20.35 4.24
CA PRO A 133 15.75 21.71 4.26
C PRO A 133 17.29 21.74 4.20
N PHE A 134 17.96 20.59 4.20
CA PHE A 134 19.42 20.49 4.16
C PHE A 134 19.91 20.13 2.75
N GLN A 135 21.09 20.64 2.38
CA GLN A 135 21.67 20.47 1.03
C GLN A 135 22.07 19.02 0.70
N LYS A 136 22.34 18.18 1.72
CA LYS A 136 22.78 16.79 1.53
C LYS A 136 21.66 15.81 1.90
N ALA A 137 21.48 14.78 1.08
CA ALA A 137 20.46 13.74 1.29
C ALA A 137 20.72 12.87 2.53
N THR A 138 21.99 12.64 2.87
CA THR A 138 22.43 11.90 4.05
C THR A 138 23.29 12.81 4.93
N ASN A 139 22.68 13.31 6.00
CA ASN A 139 23.32 14.15 7.00
C ASN A 139 22.73 13.79 8.37
N GLU A 140 23.57 13.69 9.40
CA GLU A 140 23.12 13.44 10.77
C GLU A 140 22.12 14.51 11.23
N SER A 141 22.34 15.78 10.87
CA SER A 141 21.41 16.87 11.17
C SER A 141 20.05 16.66 10.51
N TYR A 142 20.03 16.15 9.27
CA TYR A 142 18.77 15.82 8.59
C TYR A 142 18.05 14.67 9.29
N SER A 143 18.77 13.61 9.69
CA SER A 143 18.19 12.49 10.44
C SER A 143 17.59 12.93 11.78
N LYS A 144 18.29 13.80 12.54
CA LYS A 144 17.77 14.38 13.79
C LYS A 144 16.52 15.21 13.54
N HIS A 145 16.54 16.04 12.51
CA HIS A 145 15.40 16.87 12.12
C HIS A 145 14.17 16.03 11.70
N VAL A 146 14.36 14.99 10.88
CA VAL A 146 13.28 14.05 10.51
C VAL A 146 12.75 13.33 11.75
N SER A 147 13.64 12.85 12.64
CA SER A 147 13.22 12.19 13.89
C SER A 147 12.37 13.11 14.76
N TRP A 148 12.80 14.36 14.96
CA TRP A 148 12.05 15.36 15.73
C TRP A 148 10.66 15.59 15.11
N ARG A 149 10.58 15.77 13.79
CA ARG A 149 9.31 15.99 13.09
C ARG A 149 8.35 14.81 13.21
N ILE A 150 8.85 13.59 13.04
CA ILE A 150 8.04 12.38 13.22
C ILE A 150 7.53 12.28 14.65
N LYS A 151 8.33 12.65 15.66
CA LYS A 151 7.89 12.69 17.06
C LYS A 151 6.80 13.74 17.27
N CYS A 152 6.97 14.96 16.76
CA CYS A 152 5.95 16.02 16.82
C CYS A 152 4.63 15.55 16.17
N SER A 153 4.68 14.99 14.96
CA SER A 153 3.49 14.53 14.23
C SER A 153 2.79 13.35 14.91
N ASN A 154 3.46 12.63 15.80
CA ASN A 154 2.91 11.47 16.51
C ASN A 154 2.66 11.71 18.01
N TYR A 155 2.69 12.97 18.50
CA TYR A 155 2.54 13.27 19.93
C TYR A 155 3.50 12.43 20.80
N ALA A 156 4.72 12.25 20.31
CA ALA A 156 5.73 11.36 20.88
C ALA A 156 7.01 12.12 21.25
N LEU A 157 6.91 13.44 21.51
CA LEU A 157 8.03 14.17 22.10
C LEU A 157 8.29 13.65 23.51
N PRO A 158 9.56 13.60 23.94
CA PRO A 158 9.95 13.15 25.28
C PRO A 158 9.69 14.24 26.32
N THR A 159 8.43 14.65 26.48
CA THR A 159 7.99 15.64 27.46
C THR A 159 8.02 15.05 28.87
N LEU A 160 8.14 15.89 29.91
CA LEU A 160 8.26 15.40 31.29
C LEU A 160 7.09 14.51 31.72
N ASP A 161 5.85 14.79 31.30
CA ASP A 161 4.71 13.91 31.56
C ASP A 161 4.93 12.47 31.03
N ALA A 162 5.48 12.35 29.81
CA ALA A 162 5.77 11.08 29.17
C ALA A 162 6.99 10.39 29.79
N LEU A 163 8.02 11.17 30.14
CA LEU A 163 9.23 10.66 30.76
C LEU A 163 8.98 10.20 32.21
N ASN A 164 8.24 10.95 33.01
CA ASN A 164 7.80 10.56 34.36
C ASN A 164 7.00 9.26 34.35
N ARG A 165 6.08 9.12 33.40
CA ARG A 165 5.29 7.89 33.23
C ARG A 165 6.15 6.68 32.92
N ASN A 166 7.20 6.85 32.10
CA ASN A 166 8.02 5.74 31.61
C ASN A 166 9.24 5.44 32.50
N TYR A 167 9.75 6.44 33.22
CA TYR A 167 10.95 6.37 34.05
C TYR A 167 10.72 7.06 35.41
N PRO A 168 9.72 6.61 36.20
CA PRO A 168 9.38 7.25 37.47
C PRO A 168 10.55 7.22 38.44
N ASP A 169 11.34 6.14 38.49
CA ASP A 169 12.47 6.03 39.43
C ASP A 169 13.56 7.10 39.22
N ILE A 170 13.62 7.73 38.04
CA ILE A 170 14.63 8.73 37.68
C ILE A 170 14.06 10.14 37.77
N LEU A 171 12.82 10.35 37.34
CA LEU A 171 12.27 11.68 37.09
C LEU A 171 11.10 12.05 38.00
N ASN A 172 10.62 11.15 38.86
CA ASN A 172 9.46 11.40 39.72
C ASN A 172 9.59 12.71 40.51
N GLY A 173 8.59 13.57 40.38
CA GLY A 173 8.54 14.90 40.99
C GLY A 173 8.96 16.06 40.08
N TYR A 174 9.52 15.78 38.90
CA TYR A 174 9.82 16.81 37.90
C TYR A 174 8.69 16.90 36.86
N ASP A 175 7.61 17.60 37.17
CA ASP A 175 6.48 17.77 36.26
C ASP A 175 6.49 19.11 35.52
N THR A 176 7.11 20.12 36.11
CA THR A 176 7.00 21.51 35.70
C THR A 176 7.90 21.83 34.51
N TYR A 177 7.35 22.50 33.51
CA TYR A 177 8.11 22.85 32.31
C TYR A 177 9.24 23.82 32.61
N PHE A 178 10.45 23.48 32.17
CA PHE A 178 11.66 24.22 32.51
C PHE A 178 11.68 25.67 32.00
N LEU A 179 11.01 25.99 30.89
CA LEU A 179 11.03 27.36 30.34
C LEU A 179 10.04 28.30 31.02
N CYS A 180 8.84 27.82 31.38
CA CYS A 180 7.81 28.69 31.96
C CYS A 180 7.65 28.51 33.46
N SER A 181 8.03 27.37 34.03
CA SER A 181 7.86 27.02 35.45
C SER A 181 6.43 27.16 36.00
N VAL A 182 5.42 27.21 35.14
CA VAL A 182 4.03 27.51 35.50
C VAL A 182 3.09 26.31 35.32
N ALA A 183 3.36 25.44 34.33
CA ALA A 183 2.49 24.31 34.01
C ALA A 183 3.28 23.02 33.78
N PRO A 184 2.64 21.85 33.93
CA PRO A 184 3.25 20.58 33.60
C PRO A 184 3.68 20.49 32.12
N GLU A 185 4.86 19.96 31.84
CA GLU A 185 5.32 19.79 30.46
C GLU A 185 4.62 18.61 29.79
N SER A 186 3.79 18.92 28.80
CA SER A 186 3.14 17.95 27.91
C SER A 186 3.39 18.31 26.44
N ASN A 187 3.07 17.37 25.54
CA ASN A 187 3.14 17.63 24.09
C ASN A 187 2.21 18.77 23.65
N GLU A 188 1.17 19.11 24.42
CA GLU A 188 0.25 20.21 24.12
C GLU A 188 0.82 21.54 24.60
N HIS A 189 1.34 21.57 25.84
CA HIS A 189 1.92 22.77 26.44
C HIS A 189 3.18 23.27 25.71
N PHE A 190 3.91 22.37 25.02
CA PHE A 190 5.07 22.77 24.23
C PHE A 190 4.76 23.81 23.13
N TRP A 191 3.49 23.95 22.72
CA TRP A 191 3.06 24.83 21.64
C TRP A 191 2.29 26.08 22.12
N THR A 192 2.17 26.28 23.43
CA THR A 192 1.48 27.42 24.06
C THR A 192 2.47 28.36 24.72
#